data_AF-A0A922LW75-F1
#
_entry.id   AF-A0A922LW75-F1
#
_cell.length_a   1.000
_cell.length_b   1.000
_cell.length_c   1.000
_cell.angle_alpha   90.00
_cell.angle_beta   90.00
_cell.angle_gamma   90.00
#
_symmetry.space_group_name_H-M   'P 1'
#
loop_
_entity.id
_entity.type
_entity.pdbx_description
1 polymer ?
#
loop_
_entity_poly.entity_id
_entity_poly.type
_entity_poly.pdbx_seq_one_letter_code
_entity_poly.pdbx_strand_id
1 'polypeptide(L)'
;MLDLPTKFLFFILYYSKVNSTAPFGEQARVTVNTNFTSTIDFTEEFIPLLAKHARVVNVSSSVSLTSLKKLSDDLYEKFVSPINLLELRKLVSEFVKSAEDGTYSEKGWPQNAYGVSKMGLTKASFIFGEMLKDDPRGIVINSCCPGYCDTDMTSHKGTKTADEGADTPFYLATLPIESKEPINQFVYERKVVRWSK
;
A
#
# COMPACT_ATOMS: atom_id res chain seq x y z
N MET A 1 6.35 6.13 31.87
CA MET A 1 6.95 5.03 31.08
C MET A 1 5.79 4.37 30.35
N LEU A 2 5.64 4.60 29.04
CA LEU A 2 4.55 4.00 28.27
C LEU A 2 4.86 2.51 28.10
N ASP A 3 4.09 1.67 28.77
CA ASP A 3 4.13 0.22 28.60
C ASP A 3 3.46 -0.09 27.25
N LEU A 4 4.23 0.03 26.16
CA LEU A 4 3.75 -0.25 24.80
C LEU A 4 3.61 -1.78 24.67
N PRO A 5 2.39 -2.35 24.61
CA PRO A 5 2.20 -3.80 24.62
C PRO A 5 2.51 -4.44 23.25
N THR A 6 3.05 -3.70 22.29
CA THR A 6 3.13 -4.13 20.90
C THR A 6 4.58 -4.41 20.51
N LYS A 7 4.96 -5.69 20.47
CA LYS A 7 6.19 -6.12 19.82
C LYS A 7 5.92 -6.34 18.33
N PHE A 8 6.73 -5.64 17.53
CA PHE A 8 6.86 -5.69 16.06
C PHE A 8 6.03 -4.68 15.26
N LEU A 9 6.79 -3.79 14.63
CA LEU A 9 6.39 -2.65 13.82
C LEU A 9 7.13 -2.78 12.49
N PHE A 10 6.42 -3.05 11.40
CA PHE A 10 7.01 -3.02 10.06
C PHE A 10 6.61 -1.75 9.35
N PHE A 11 7.58 -0.85 9.17
CA PHE A 11 7.53 0.24 8.20
C PHE A 11 8.23 -0.23 6.94
N ILE A 12 7.49 -0.55 5.89
CA ILE A 12 8.12 -0.84 4.60
C ILE A 12 8.29 0.49 3.88
N LEU A 13 9.53 0.91 3.70
CA LEU A 13 9.93 2.15 3.04
C LEU A 13 9.68 2.07 1.52
N TYR A 14 9.31 3.20 0.92
CA TYR A 14 8.92 3.30 -0.49
C TYR A 14 10.00 3.90 -1.36
N TYR A 15 9.97 3.50 -2.63
CA TYR A 15 10.75 4.09 -3.70
C TYR A 15 9.84 4.85 -4.68
N SER A 16 10.18 6.12 -4.91
CA SER A 16 9.66 6.89 -6.04
C SER A 16 10.72 7.91 -6.43
N LYS A 17 11.00 8.02 -7.74
CA LYS A 17 11.90 9.03 -8.27
C LYS A 17 11.07 10.01 -9.12
N VAL A 18 10.64 11.10 -8.49
CA VAL A 18 9.68 12.09 -9.05
C VAL A 18 10.15 12.72 -10.37
N ASN A 19 11.46 12.71 -10.67
CA ASN A 19 12.04 13.25 -11.90
C ASN A 19 12.90 12.22 -12.66
N SER A 20 12.50 10.95 -12.69
CA SER A 20 13.22 9.95 -13.49
C SER A 20 13.05 10.22 -14.99
N THR A 21 14.16 10.22 -15.74
CA THR A 21 14.16 10.26 -17.22
C THR A 21 14.16 8.87 -17.86
N ALA A 22 14.10 7.80 -17.04
CA ALA A 22 14.05 6.42 -17.54
C ALA A 22 12.77 6.16 -18.36
N PRO A 23 12.79 5.25 -19.35
CA PRO A 23 11.58 4.83 -20.06
C PRO A 23 10.47 4.36 -19.10
N PHE A 24 9.20 4.57 -19.47
CA PHE A 24 8.07 4.28 -18.57
C PHE A 24 8.02 2.80 -18.15
N GLY A 25 8.34 1.86 -19.05
CA GLY A 25 8.46 0.44 -18.71
C GLY A 25 9.49 0.17 -17.61
N GLU A 26 10.66 0.81 -17.67
CA GLU A 26 11.67 0.69 -16.62
C GLU A 26 11.19 1.28 -15.30
N GLN A 27 10.54 2.45 -15.34
CA GLN A 27 9.93 3.05 -14.15
C GLN A 27 8.88 2.11 -13.54
N ALA A 28 8.02 1.50 -14.35
CA ALA A 28 7.00 0.54 -13.91
C ALA A 28 7.65 -0.68 -13.25
N ARG A 29 8.60 -1.33 -13.94
CA ARG A 29 9.30 -2.52 -13.46
C ARG A 29 9.99 -2.28 -12.11
N VAL A 30 10.82 -1.23 -12.01
CA VAL A 30 11.59 -0.94 -10.78
C VAL A 30 10.68 -0.54 -9.62
N THR A 31 9.70 0.33 -9.89
CA THR A 31 8.82 0.87 -8.85
C THR A 31 7.88 -0.20 -8.32
N VAL A 32 7.27 -1.01 -9.21
CA VAL A 32 6.39 -2.12 -8.82
C VAL A 32 7.15 -3.19 -8.08
N ASN A 33 8.34 -3.57 -8.56
CA ASN A 33 9.15 -4.57 -7.87
C ASN A 33 9.39 -4.20 -6.41
N THR A 34 9.76 -2.95 -6.15
CA THR A 34 10.07 -2.47 -4.78
C THR A 34 8.80 -2.29 -3.94
N ASN A 35 7.88 -1.44 -4.40
CA ASN A 35 6.75 -0.96 -3.60
C ASN A 35 5.61 -1.96 -3.46
N PHE A 36 5.54 -2.92 -4.38
CA PHE A 36 4.50 -3.94 -4.40
C PHE A 36 5.11 -5.32 -4.20
N THR A 37 5.83 -5.87 -5.18
CA THR A 37 6.26 -7.28 -5.17
C THR A 37 7.07 -7.63 -3.92
N SER A 38 8.22 -6.98 -3.71
CA SER A 38 9.08 -7.25 -2.55
C SER A 38 8.40 -6.92 -1.22
N THR A 39 7.54 -5.90 -1.21
CA THR A 39 6.77 -5.51 -0.01
C THR A 39 5.78 -6.60 0.40
N ILE A 40 5.05 -7.18 -0.55
CA ILE A 40 4.08 -8.24 -0.25
C ILE A 40 4.75 -9.58 0.00
N ASP A 41 5.86 -9.90 -0.66
CA ASP A 41 6.69 -11.08 -0.37
C ASP A 41 7.19 -11.02 1.07
N PHE A 42 7.77 -9.89 1.46
CA PHE A 42 8.20 -9.63 2.82
C PHE A 42 7.05 -9.80 3.82
N THR A 43 5.88 -9.20 3.53
CA THR A 43 4.71 -9.29 4.43
C THR A 43 4.26 -10.74 4.59
N GLU A 44 4.16 -11.48 3.50
CA GLU A 44 3.72 -12.88 3.46
C GLU A 44 4.68 -13.79 4.24
N GLU A 45 5.99 -13.62 4.07
CA GLU A 45 7.03 -14.37 4.79
C GLU A 45 7.06 -14.07 6.29
N PHE A 46 6.72 -12.85 6.70
CA PHE A 46 6.77 -12.44 8.10
C PHE A 46 5.49 -12.75 8.89
N ILE A 47 4.34 -12.94 8.23
CA ILE A 47 3.06 -13.26 8.90
C ILE A 47 3.19 -14.45 9.89
N PRO A 48 3.84 -15.57 9.55
CA PRO A 48 4.06 -16.68 10.48
C PRO A 48 4.87 -16.29 11.73
N LEU A 49 5.73 -15.28 11.63
CA LEU A 49 6.61 -14.82 12.71
C LEU A 49 5.97 -13.75 13.61
N LEU A 50 4.82 -13.21 13.23
CA LEU A 50 4.12 -12.17 13.99
C LEU A 50 3.65 -12.70 15.35
N ALA A 51 3.91 -11.89 16.38
CA ALA A 51 3.47 -12.14 17.74
C ALA A 51 1.95 -11.97 17.90
N LYS A 52 1.43 -12.41 19.05
CA LYS A 52 0.05 -12.12 19.46
C LYS A 52 -0.15 -10.60 19.47
N HIS A 53 -1.28 -10.17 18.91
CA HIS A 53 -1.67 -8.77 18.79
C HIS A 53 -0.66 -7.93 17.97
N ALA A 54 -0.01 -8.49 16.96
CA ALA A 54 0.87 -7.69 16.08
C ALA A 54 0.07 -6.71 15.21
N ARG A 55 0.64 -5.53 14.96
CA ARG A 55 0.06 -4.46 14.14
C ARG A 55 0.95 -4.21 12.93
N VAL A 56 0.42 -4.52 11.76
CA VAL A 56 1.12 -4.38 10.48
C VAL A 56 0.61 -3.14 9.79
N VAL A 57 1.52 -2.27 9.36
CA VAL A 57 1.19 -0.98 8.74
C VAL A 57 1.89 -0.86 7.40
N ASN A 58 1.13 -1.05 6.33
CA ASN A 58 1.61 -0.79 4.97
C ASN A 58 1.36 0.67 4.61
N VAL A 59 2.41 1.49 4.62
CA VAL A 59 2.37 2.93 4.33
C VAL A 59 2.15 3.20 2.81
N SER A 60 0.97 2.91 2.28
CA SER A 60 0.58 3.21 0.90
C SER A 60 0.61 4.73 0.54
N SER A 61 -0.39 5.26 -0.16
CA SER A 61 -0.47 6.67 -0.56
C SER A 61 -1.90 6.99 -0.97
N SER A 62 -2.35 8.23 -0.76
CA SER A 62 -3.60 8.72 -1.34
C SER A 62 -3.59 8.68 -2.88
N VAL A 63 -2.41 8.63 -3.50
CA VAL A 63 -2.26 8.41 -4.94
C VAL A 63 -2.85 7.06 -5.36
N SER A 64 -2.90 6.05 -4.47
CA SER A 64 -3.54 4.77 -4.74
C SER A 64 -5.00 4.94 -5.17
N LEU A 65 -5.75 5.80 -4.46
CA LEU A 65 -7.13 6.11 -4.74
C LEU A 65 -7.27 6.92 -6.05
N THR A 66 -6.36 7.86 -6.30
CA THR A 66 -6.37 8.62 -7.57
C THR A 66 -6.07 7.74 -8.77
N SER A 67 -5.20 6.74 -8.63
CA SER A 67 -4.89 5.77 -9.70
C SER A 67 -6.04 4.79 -9.90
N LEU A 68 -6.68 4.32 -8.82
CA LEU A 68 -7.86 3.46 -8.89
C LEU A 68 -8.98 4.14 -9.69
N LYS A 69 -9.20 5.44 -9.47
CA LYS A 69 -10.22 6.23 -10.19
C LYS A 69 -9.92 6.43 -11.68
N LYS A 70 -8.66 6.27 -12.10
CA LYS A 70 -8.22 6.43 -13.49
C LYS A 70 -8.20 5.13 -14.28
N LEU A 71 -8.48 3.98 -13.66
CA LEU A 71 -8.63 2.73 -14.37
C LEU A 71 -9.84 2.77 -15.30
N SER A 72 -9.79 2.02 -16.41
CA SER A 72 -10.99 1.60 -17.13
C SER A 72 -11.97 0.88 -16.19
N ASP A 73 -13.25 0.83 -16.57
CA ASP A 73 -14.26 0.21 -15.71
C ASP A 73 -14.01 -1.29 -15.51
N ASP A 74 -13.62 -2.02 -16.56
CA ASP A 74 -13.25 -3.44 -16.47
C ASP A 74 -12.08 -3.68 -15.49
N LEU A 75 -11.04 -2.84 -15.53
CA LEU A 75 -9.92 -2.96 -14.60
C LEU A 75 -10.32 -2.56 -13.18
N TYR A 76 -11.12 -1.50 -13.05
CA TYR A 76 -11.63 -1.07 -11.76
C TYR A 76 -12.42 -2.19 -11.07
N GLU A 77 -13.36 -2.81 -11.79
CA GLU A 77 -14.16 -3.93 -11.29
C GLU A 77 -13.28 -5.09 -10.82
N LYS A 78 -12.24 -5.45 -11.58
CA LYS A 78 -11.25 -6.47 -11.15
C LYS A 78 -10.55 -6.08 -9.85
N PHE A 79 -10.15 -4.82 -9.68
CA PHE A 79 -9.46 -4.37 -8.46
C PHE A 79 -10.36 -4.30 -7.23
N VAL A 80 -11.64 -3.97 -7.37
CA VAL A 80 -12.56 -3.89 -6.23
C VAL A 80 -13.23 -5.23 -5.91
N SER A 81 -13.27 -6.15 -6.87
CA SER A 81 -13.78 -7.52 -6.67
C SER A 81 -12.97 -8.33 -5.65
N PRO A 82 -13.57 -9.34 -5.00
CA PRO A 82 -12.83 -10.31 -4.20
C PRO A 82 -11.86 -11.09 -5.09
N ILE A 83 -10.56 -10.92 -4.85
CA ILE A 83 -9.47 -11.61 -5.54
C ILE A 83 -8.43 -12.03 -4.50
N ASN A 84 -7.66 -13.08 -4.80
CA ASN A 84 -6.54 -13.52 -3.97
C ASN A 84 -5.22 -12.83 -4.37
N LEU A 85 -4.15 -13.06 -3.59
CA LEU A 85 -2.83 -12.45 -3.85
C LEU A 85 -2.24 -12.88 -5.18
N LEU A 86 -2.46 -14.12 -5.64
CA LEU A 86 -1.96 -14.59 -6.93
C LEU A 86 -2.62 -13.83 -8.10
N GLU A 87 -3.92 -13.62 -8.04
CA GLU A 87 -4.67 -12.84 -9.02
C GLU A 87 -4.22 -11.37 -9.01
N LEU A 88 -4.04 -10.77 -7.84
CA LEU A 88 -3.51 -9.41 -7.73
C LEU A 88 -2.10 -9.28 -8.30
N ARG A 89 -1.20 -10.24 -8.01
CA ARG A 89 0.16 -10.29 -8.58
C ARG A 89 0.12 -10.35 -10.10
N LYS A 90 -0.77 -11.17 -10.67
CA LYS A 90 -0.97 -11.25 -12.14
C LYS A 90 -1.43 -9.92 -12.72
N LEU A 91 -2.44 -9.27 -12.14
CA LEU A 91 -2.93 -7.97 -12.62
C LEU A 91 -1.84 -6.89 -12.59
N VAL A 92 -1.07 -6.82 -11.51
CA VAL A 92 0.02 -5.82 -11.39
C VAL A 92 1.19 -6.17 -12.33
N SER A 93 1.46 -7.45 -12.57
CA SER A 93 2.44 -7.88 -13.57
C SER A 93 2.01 -7.56 -15.00
N GLU A 94 0.72 -7.66 -15.32
CA GLU A 94 0.17 -7.26 -16.62
C GLU A 94 0.34 -5.76 -16.86
N PHE A 95 0.18 -4.94 -15.83
CA PHE A 95 0.50 -3.52 -15.90
C PHE A 95 1.98 -3.30 -16.29
N VAL A 96 2.92 -3.93 -15.58
CA VAL A 96 4.36 -3.78 -15.87
C VAL A 96 4.67 -4.17 -17.32
N LYS A 97 4.19 -5.34 -17.76
CA LYS A 97 4.37 -5.80 -19.14
C LYS A 97 3.78 -4.80 -20.14
N SER A 98 2.57 -4.30 -19.90
CA SER A 98 1.95 -3.33 -20.79
C SER A 98 2.68 -1.97 -20.82
N ALA A 99 3.35 -1.59 -19.74
CA ALA A 99 4.16 -0.39 -19.67
C ALA A 99 5.46 -0.54 -20.48
N GLU A 100 6.09 -1.72 -20.43
CA GLU A 100 7.26 -2.08 -21.25
C GLU A 100 6.91 -2.16 -22.74
N ASP A 101 5.76 -2.75 -23.07
CA ASP A 101 5.25 -2.87 -24.44
C ASP A 101 4.68 -1.54 -24.99
N GLY A 102 4.52 -0.51 -24.17
CA GLY A 102 3.88 0.76 -24.56
C GLY A 102 2.36 0.68 -24.79
N THR A 103 1.71 -0.41 -24.39
CA THR A 103 0.26 -0.69 -24.62
C THR A 103 -0.61 -0.43 -23.39
N TYR A 104 -0.06 0.10 -22.30
CA TYR A 104 -0.75 0.28 -21.01
C TYR A 104 -2.04 1.11 -21.12
N SER A 105 -2.04 2.18 -21.93
CA SER A 105 -3.18 3.09 -22.05
C SER A 105 -4.36 2.41 -22.75
N GLU A 106 -4.10 1.64 -23.81
CA GLU A 106 -5.10 0.87 -24.55
C GLU A 106 -5.73 -0.21 -23.66
N LYS A 107 -4.95 -0.75 -22.73
CA LYS A 107 -5.40 -1.72 -21.72
C LYS A 107 -6.11 -1.08 -20.53
N GLY A 108 -6.26 0.25 -20.50
CA GLY A 108 -7.01 0.97 -19.47
C GLY A 108 -6.22 1.34 -18.21
N TRP A 109 -4.89 1.24 -18.24
CA TRP A 109 -4.03 1.61 -17.11
C TRP A 109 -3.63 3.09 -17.14
N PRO A 110 -3.46 3.74 -15.97
CA PRO A 110 -2.91 5.09 -15.90
C PRO A 110 -1.39 5.09 -16.16
N GLN A 111 -0.89 6.18 -16.74
CA GLN A 111 0.55 6.45 -16.84
C GLN A 111 1.14 6.90 -15.49
N ASN A 112 1.08 6.04 -14.46
CA ASN A 112 1.56 6.34 -13.13
C ASN A 112 2.04 5.07 -12.42
N ALA A 113 3.30 4.68 -12.65
CA ALA A 113 3.93 3.50 -12.05
C ALA A 113 3.88 3.50 -10.52
N TYR A 114 4.19 4.64 -9.90
CA TYR A 114 4.10 4.79 -8.45
C TYR A 114 2.68 4.57 -7.95
N GLY A 115 1.70 5.23 -8.56
CA GLY A 115 0.30 5.11 -8.18
C GLY A 115 -0.25 3.69 -8.34
N VAL A 116 0.11 2.97 -9.42
CA VAL A 116 -0.28 1.56 -9.60
C VAL A 116 0.39 0.67 -8.54
N SER A 117 1.67 0.89 -8.21
CA SER A 117 2.35 0.13 -7.15
C SER A 117 1.67 0.31 -5.79
N LYS A 118 1.24 1.53 -5.47
CA LYS A 118 0.52 1.86 -4.22
C LYS A 118 -0.92 1.34 -4.21
N MET A 119 -1.59 1.35 -5.37
CA MET A 119 -2.89 0.73 -5.57
C MET A 119 -2.85 -0.78 -5.33
N GLY A 120 -1.83 -1.45 -5.89
CA GLY A 120 -1.54 -2.86 -5.61
C GLY A 120 -1.30 -3.12 -4.12
N LEU A 121 -0.46 -2.31 -3.47
CA LEU A 121 -0.18 -2.49 -2.03
C LEU A 121 -1.40 -2.28 -1.14
N THR A 122 -2.24 -1.27 -1.42
CA THR A 122 -3.49 -1.07 -0.69
C THR A 122 -4.41 -2.29 -0.86
N LYS A 123 -4.59 -2.80 -2.08
CA LYS A 123 -5.40 -3.99 -2.31
C LYS A 123 -4.81 -5.24 -1.64
N ALA A 124 -3.50 -5.42 -1.66
CA ALA A 124 -2.83 -6.52 -0.98
C ALA A 124 -3.05 -6.47 0.54
N SER A 125 -3.01 -5.28 1.13
CA SER A 125 -3.31 -5.08 2.55
C SER A 125 -4.75 -5.49 2.87
N PHE A 126 -5.69 -5.24 1.96
CA PHE A 126 -7.07 -5.72 2.09
C PHE A 126 -7.19 -7.24 2.09
N ILE A 127 -6.44 -7.90 1.20
CA ILE A 127 -6.43 -9.36 1.09
C ILE A 127 -5.80 -9.99 2.34
N PHE A 128 -4.65 -9.47 2.80
CA PHE A 128 -4.02 -9.93 4.03
C PHE A 128 -4.93 -9.75 5.24
N GLY A 129 -5.65 -8.63 5.35
CA GLY A 129 -6.59 -8.41 6.45
C GLY A 129 -7.73 -9.43 6.45
N GLU A 130 -8.26 -9.78 5.27
CA GLU A 130 -9.25 -10.85 5.17
C GLU A 130 -8.68 -12.24 5.50
N MET A 131 -7.43 -12.53 5.13
CA MET A 131 -6.76 -13.78 5.49
C MET A 131 -6.52 -13.90 7.00
N LEU A 132 -6.28 -12.78 7.68
CA LEU A 132 -5.94 -12.71 9.10
C LEU A 132 -7.13 -12.48 10.02
N LYS A 133 -8.34 -12.26 9.48
CA LYS A 133 -9.52 -11.87 10.27
C LYS A 133 -9.89 -12.87 11.37
N ASP A 134 -9.66 -14.15 11.12
CA ASP A 134 -9.96 -15.25 12.04
C ASP A 134 -8.70 -15.79 12.74
N ASP A 135 -7.55 -15.13 12.58
CA ASP A 135 -6.30 -15.54 13.22
C ASP A 135 -6.40 -15.39 14.75
N PRO A 136 -6.20 -16.46 15.54
CA PRO A 136 -6.37 -16.42 17.00
C PRO A 136 -5.35 -15.52 17.70
N ARG A 137 -4.29 -15.10 17.01
CA ARG A 137 -3.32 -14.13 17.53
C ARG A 137 -3.88 -12.71 17.58
N GLY A 138 -4.98 -12.41 16.88
CA GLY A 138 -5.56 -11.07 16.83
C GLY A 138 -4.65 -10.07 16.11
N ILE A 139 -4.06 -10.48 14.99
CA ILE A 139 -3.19 -9.64 14.16
C ILE A 139 -4.06 -8.68 13.36
N VAL A 140 -3.67 -7.40 13.33
CA VAL A 140 -4.35 -6.37 12.56
C VAL A 140 -3.39 -5.82 11.51
N ILE A 141 -3.85 -5.75 10.26
CA ILE A 141 -3.15 -5.08 9.18
C ILE A 141 -4.01 -3.93 8.65
N ASN A 142 -3.37 -2.79 8.41
CA ASN A 142 -3.95 -1.64 7.74
C ASN A 142 -2.98 -1.10 6.71
N SER A 143 -3.50 -0.36 5.74
CA SER A 143 -2.69 0.50 4.89
C SER A 143 -2.97 1.97 5.18
N CYS A 144 -2.01 2.85 4.92
CA CYS A 144 -2.22 4.27 5.16
C CYS A 144 -1.51 5.21 4.19
N CYS A 145 -1.87 6.48 4.24
CA CYS A 145 -1.12 7.56 3.61
C CYS A 145 -0.48 8.43 4.71
N PRO A 146 0.83 8.72 4.64
CA PRO A 146 1.48 9.64 5.57
C PRO A 146 1.17 11.12 5.25
N GLY A 147 0.60 11.40 4.07
CA GLY A 147 0.47 12.75 3.53
C GLY A 147 1.69 13.17 2.71
N TYR A 148 1.70 14.42 2.27
CA TYR A 148 2.77 14.95 1.41
C TYR A 148 3.92 15.50 2.26
N CYS A 149 4.90 14.63 2.54
CA CYS A 149 5.98 14.89 3.49
C CYS A 149 7.24 15.44 2.81
N ASP A 150 7.90 16.40 3.46
CA ASP A 150 9.19 16.99 3.09
C ASP A 150 10.29 15.94 3.30
N THR A 151 10.69 15.30 2.20
CA THR A 151 11.67 14.21 2.16
C THR A 151 12.40 14.23 0.81
N ASP A 152 13.49 13.49 0.70
CA ASP A 152 14.22 13.29 -0.58
C ASP A 152 13.27 12.85 -1.71
N MET A 153 12.31 11.96 -1.39
CA MET A 153 11.33 11.45 -2.36
C MET A 153 10.49 12.56 -2.98
N THR A 154 10.11 13.57 -2.20
CA THR A 154 9.31 14.71 -2.67
C THR A 154 10.18 15.87 -3.14
N SER A 155 11.51 15.67 -3.21
CA SER A 155 12.50 16.73 -3.48
C SER A 155 12.33 17.93 -2.54
N HIS A 156 12.04 17.65 -1.26
CA HIS A 156 11.77 18.64 -0.22
C HIS A 156 10.65 19.63 -0.53
N LYS A 157 9.63 19.19 -1.29
CA LYS A 157 8.45 20.01 -1.65
C LYS A 157 7.20 19.66 -0.83
N GLY A 158 7.31 18.68 0.07
CA GLY A 158 6.21 18.29 0.93
C GLY A 158 5.74 19.41 1.85
N THR A 159 4.45 19.42 2.18
CA THR A 159 3.85 20.40 3.10
C THR A 159 3.92 19.97 4.56
N LYS A 160 4.17 18.68 4.81
CA LYS A 160 4.31 18.10 6.14
C LYS A 160 5.77 17.82 6.45
N THR A 161 6.17 17.94 7.70
CA THR A 161 7.43 17.39 8.20
C THR A 161 7.39 15.85 8.23
N ALA A 162 8.56 15.22 8.42
CA ALA A 162 8.65 13.77 8.60
C ALA A 162 7.87 13.31 9.85
N ASP A 163 7.91 14.07 10.95
CA ASP A 163 7.20 13.76 12.19
C ASP A 163 5.67 13.83 12.01
N GLU A 164 5.17 14.86 11.32
CA GLU A 164 3.75 14.96 10.95
C GLU A 164 3.32 13.83 10.01
N GLY A 165 4.23 13.36 9.16
CA GLY A 165 4.02 12.20 8.29
C GLY A 165 3.95 10.87 9.04
N ALA A 166 4.70 10.74 10.13
CA ALA A 166 4.74 9.54 10.96
C ALA A 166 3.47 9.35 11.82
N ASP A 167 2.66 10.40 11.99
CA ASP A 167 1.49 10.42 12.86
C ASP A 167 0.48 9.29 12.59
N THR A 168 0.01 9.15 11.34
CA THR A 168 -0.99 8.13 10.97
C THR A 168 -0.40 6.71 11.04
N PRO A 169 0.80 6.43 10.49
CA PRO A 169 1.44 5.14 10.68
C PRO A 169 1.64 4.75 12.16
N PHE A 170 2.09 5.71 12.99
CA PHE A 170 2.28 5.48 14.42
C PHE A 170 0.94 5.18 15.11
N TYR A 171 -0.10 5.94 14.81
CA TYR A 171 -1.45 5.69 15.31
C TYR A 171 -1.91 4.24 15.04
N LEU A 172 -1.70 3.74 13.82
CA LEU A 172 -2.06 2.36 13.44
C LEU A 172 -1.21 1.30 14.14
N ALA A 173 0.08 1.57 14.30
CA ALA A 173 1.02 0.70 15.01
C ALA A 173 0.67 0.54 16.49
N THR A 174 0.09 1.58 17.10
CA THR A 174 -0.24 1.64 18.52
C THR A 174 -1.72 1.39 18.83
N LEU A 175 -2.48 0.82 17.90
CA LEU A 175 -3.90 0.54 18.15
C LEU A 175 -4.07 -0.38 19.37
N PRO A 176 -4.98 -0.03 20.31
CA PRO A 176 -5.36 -0.91 21.41
C PRO A 176 -5.75 -2.32 20.95
N ILE A 177 -5.49 -3.34 21.80
CA ILE A 177 -5.86 -4.76 21.55
C ILE A 177 -7.32 -4.93 21.16
N GLU A 178 -8.21 -4.18 21.82
CA GLU A 178 -9.66 -4.25 21.62
C GLU A 178 -10.18 -3.27 20.55
N SER A 179 -9.30 -2.65 19.76
CA SER A 179 -9.71 -1.76 18.69
C SER A 179 -10.56 -2.49 17.66
N LYS A 180 -11.78 -2.00 17.43
CA LYS A 180 -12.69 -2.50 16.38
C LYS A 180 -12.45 -1.83 15.03
N GLU A 181 -11.83 -0.65 15.03
CA GLU A 181 -11.52 0.12 13.84
C GLU A 181 -10.27 0.99 14.11
N PRO A 182 -9.40 1.21 13.10
CA PRO A 182 -9.39 0.59 11.78
C PRO A 182 -8.83 -0.84 11.80
N ILE A 183 -9.51 -1.76 11.12
CA ILE A 183 -9.04 -3.12 10.81
C ILE A 183 -9.29 -3.34 9.34
N ASN A 184 -8.26 -3.75 8.60
CA ASN A 184 -8.37 -4.02 7.17
C ASN A 184 -8.77 -2.77 6.34
N GLN A 185 -8.31 -1.57 6.73
CA GLN A 185 -8.72 -0.31 6.10
C GLN A 185 -7.56 0.45 5.45
N PHE A 186 -7.91 1.39 4.58
CA PHE A 186 -7.01 2.44 4.12
C PHE A 186 -7.26 3.71 4.94
N VAL A 187 -6.21 4.24 5.56
CA VAL A 187 -6.31 5.31 6.57
C VAL A 187 -5.46 6.52 6.19
N TYR A 188 -6.01 7.71 6.37
CA TYR A 188 -5.33 8.98 6.14
C TYR A 188 -5.75 10.01 7.19
N GLU A 189 -4.81 10.73 7.79
CA GLU A 189 -5.07 11.64 8.91
C GLU A 189 -5.84 10.95 10.06
N ARG A 190 -5.44 9.72 10.38
CA ARG A 190 -6.12 8.82 11.36
C ARG A 190 -7.60 8.53 11.06
N LYS A 191 -8.09 8.82 9.85
CA LYS A 191 -9.47 8.54 9.42
C LYS A 191 -9.50 7.46 8.36
N VAL A 192 -10.49 6.57 8.45
CA VAL A 192 -10.76 5.59 7.39
C VAL A 192 -11.21 6.33 6.13
N VAL A 193 -10.58 6.01 5.01
CA VAL A 193 -10.89 6.57 3.70
C VAL A 193 -11.45 5.46 2.83
N ARG A 194 -12.68 5.66 2.33
CA ARG A 194 -13.30 4.74 1.39
C ARG A 194 -12.44 4.61 0.13
N TRP A 195 -12.05 3.38 -0.17
CA TRP A 195 -11.20 3.07 -1.32
C TRP A 195 -12.05 2.56 -2.50
N SER A 196 -12.76 3.48 -3.17
CA SER A 196 -13.58 3.20 -4.35
C SER A 196 -13.63 4.41 -5.30
N LYS A 197 -14.12 4.20 -6.52
CA LYS A 197 -14.60 5.30 -7.38
C LYS A 197 -15.75 6.04 -6.69
#